data_AF-A0A6I4KR00-F1
#
_entry.id   AF-A0A6I4KR00-F1
#
_cell.length_a   1.000
_cell.length_b   1.000
_cell.length_c   1.000
_cell.angle_alpha   90.00
_cell.angle_beta   90.00
_cell.angle_gamma   90.00
#
_symmetry.space_group_name_H-M   'P 1'
#
loop_
_entity.id
_entity.type
_entity.pdbx_description
1 polymer ?
#
loop_
_entity_poly.entity_id
_entity_poly.type
_entity_poly.pdbx_seq_one_letter_code
_entity_poly.pdbx_strand_id
1 'polypeptide(L)'
;MNVAVLAVPLYILLMLLELAYERHSGRHTYRLADAATSINTAVLRILLEGPLRLLLILPYAWLYEHARLLDWNPASPWLWLFGFIAVDLCFYWAHRTLHRYNLLWGAHQPHHSSEDFNLSTALRKGAFQTAFDWPFYLPLALLGVPLPVFLVLLGIQLAYQFWIHTQHVGRLGWLEQVIVTPSHHRVHHGQNDCYIDRNHGGVFIFWDKLFGTYAEEREPVVYGVTTPVSTFDPLRLQFSWWRLLWADALATRSWWDKLRLWWMPTGWRPADVQQLPWPKMGADKFERPYPAAFKAYAFVQFVAINLLALVFLVGVREAGAWQPWLLVLVILSGCVSLGLLFEGRPGVWRIELSRQAVLTVLALLASLWLAPAQALVAQSVAAFSLLSLCGLGWLFRGQQGAVVAGS
;
A
#
# COMPACT_ATOMS: atom_id res chain seq x y z
N MET A 1 -12.26 0.09 -18.71
CA MET A 1 -10.81 -0.17 -18.76
C MET A 1 -10.20 0.28 -17.42
N ASN A 2 -9.39 -0.54 -16.74
CA ASN A 2 -8.79 -0.14 -15.45
C ASN A 2 -7.45 0.54 -15.71
N VAL A 3 -7.46 1.88 -15.73
CA VAL A 3 -6.28 2.72 -16.03
C VAL A 3 -5.11 2.40 -15.10
N ALA A 4 -5.36 2.15 -13.82
CA ALA A 4 -4.32 1.86 -12.84
C ALA A 4 -3.59 0.53 -13.12
N VAL A 5 -4.30 -0.49 -13.61
CA VAL A 5 -3.70 -1.77 -14.01
C VAL A 5 -2.86 -1.61 -15.28
N LEU A 6 -3.33 -0.80 -16.24
CA LEU A 6 -2.57 -0.52 -17.46
C LEU A 6 -1.29 0.27 -17.21
N ALA A 7 -1.23 1.03 -16.11
CA ALA A 7 -0.05 1.78 -15.73
C ALA A 7 1.03 0.91 -15.04
N VAL A 8 0.75 -0.34 -14.68
CA VAL A 8 1.70 -1.22 -13.97
C VAL A 8 3.04 -1.38 -14.71
N PRO A 9 3.10 -1.65 -16.04
CA PRO A 9 4.38 -1.71 -16.74
C PRO A 9 5.16 -0.40 -16.67
N LEU A 10 4.47 0.74 -16.73
CA LEU A 10 5.08 2.05 -16.58
C LEU A 10 5.62 2.26 -15.16
N TYR A 11 4.90 1.85 -14.12
CA TYR A 11 5.37 1.92 -12.74
C TYR A 11 6.63 1.08 -12.51
N ILE A 12 6.66 -0.14 -13.06
CA ILE A 12 7.85 -1.02 -13.00
C ILE A 12 9.02 -0.33 -13.69
N LEU A 13 8.83 0.20 -14.90
CA LEU A 13 9.87 0.91 -15.64
C LEU A 13 10.40 2.11 -14.84
N LEU A 14 9.51 2.95 -14.30
CA LEU A 14 9.90 4.14 -13.54
C LEU A 14 10.65 3.78 -12.24
N MET A 15 10.23 2.74 -11.52
CA MET A 15 10.96 2.24 -10.34
C MET A 15 12.36 1.73 -10.72
N LEU A 16 12.50 1.00 -11.84
CA LEU A 16 13.80 0.52 -12.31
C LEU A 16 14.71 1.69 -12.71
N LEU A 17 14.15 2.73 -13.36
CA LEU A 17 14.89 3.94 -13.70
C LEU A 17 15.32 4.72 -12.45
N GLU A 18 14.44 4.87 -11.45
CA GLU A 18 14.78 5.52 -10.19
C GLU A 18 15.85 4.74 -9.43
N LEU A 19 15.76 3.40 -9.41
CA LEU A 19 16.78 2.55 -8.80
C LEU A 19 18.13 2.67 -9.54
N ALA A 20 18.13 2.72 -10.87
CA ALA A 20 19.33 2.95 -11.65
C ALA A 20 19.95 4.32 -11.37
N TYR A 21 19.11 5.37 -11.28
CA TYR A 21 19.54 6.72 -10.91
C TYR A 21 20.09 6.80 -9.47
N GLU A 22 19.46 6.12 -8.52
CA GLU A 22 19.99 6.02 -7.16
C GLU A 22 21.39 5.40 -7.14
N ARG A 23 21.60 4.30 -7.88
CA ARG A 23 22.91 3.64 -7.97
C ARG A 23 23.96 4.54 -8.62
N HIS A 24 23.56 5.35 -9.60
CA HIS A 24 24.44 6.32 -10.22
C HIS A 24 24.76 7.51 -9.29
N SER A 25 23.78 8.01 -8.54
CA SER A 25 23.90 9.20 -7.69
C SER A 25 24.43 8.93 -6.28
N GLY A 26 24.41 7.68 -5.81
CA GLY A 26 24.84 7.29 -4.46
C GLY A 26 23.87 7.65 -3.33
N ARG A 27 22.63 8.06 -3.64
CA ARG A 27 21.66 8.60 -2.67
C ARG A 27 20.89 7.56 -1.83
N HIS A 28 21.12 6.25 -2.04
CA HIS A 28 20.62 5.13 -1.22
C HIS A 28 19.20 5.30 -0.64
N THR A 29 18.21 5.50 -1.50
CA THR A 29 16.80 5.75 -1.16
C THR A 29 15.94 4.49 -1.04
N TYR A 30 16.43 3.32 -1.45
CA TYR A 30 15.73 2.04 -1.40
C TYR A 30 16.36 1.07 -0.40
N ARG A 31 15.54 0.55 0.52
CA ARG A 31 15.82 -0.67 1.27
C ARG A 31 14.93 -1.80 0.77
N LEU A 32 15.53 -2.95 0.48
CA LEU A 32 14.84 -4.09 -0.14
C LEU A 32 13.60 -4.52 0.66
N ALA A 33 13.72 -4.60 1.99
CA ALA A 33 12.61 -5.01 2.86
C ALA A 33 11.46 -4.01 2.79
N ASP A 34 11.75 -2.71 2.89
CA ASP A 34 10.72 -1.67 2.87
C ASP A 34 10.03 -1.58 1.50
N ALA A 35 10.79 -1.59 0.41
CA ALA A 35 10.25 -1.55 -0.95
C ALA A 35 9.42 -2.80 -1.28
N ALA A 36 9.87 -3.99 -0.85
CA ALA A 36 9.12 -5.23 -1.02
C ALA A 36 7.81 -5.20 -0.23
N THR A 37 7.82 -4.72 1.02
CA THR A 37 6.61 -4.54 1.82
C THR A 37 5.66 -3.52 1.19
N SER A 38 6.18 -2.39 0.68
CA SER A 38 5.38 -1.38 0.00
C SER A 38 4.62 -1.98 -1.19
N ILE A 39 5.32 -2.70 -2.08
CA ILE A 39 4.69 -3.36 -3.24
C ILE A 39 3.73 -4.48 -2.79
N ASN A 40 4.09 -5.27 -1.78
CA ASN A 40 3.23 -6.36 -1.27
C ASN A 40 1.95 -5.85 -0.61
N THR A 41 1.93 -4.65 -0.01
CA THR A 41 0.67 -4.04 0.46
C THR A 41 -0.23 -3.59 -0.68
N ALA A 42 0.34 -3.20 -1.83
CA ALA A 42 -0.43 -2.96 -3.06
C ALA A 42 -1.10 -4.26 -3.54
N VAL A 43 -0.35 -5.37 -3.54
CA VAL A 43 -0.88 -6.70 -3.86
C VAL A 43 -1.99 -7.08 -2.89
N LEU A 44 -1.78 -6.91 -1.58
CA LEU A 44 -2.82 -7.16 -0.57
C LEU A 44 -4.08 -6.33 -0.84
N ARG A 45 -3.94 -5.03 -1.12
CA ARG A 45 -5.07 -4.18 -1.49
C ARG A 45 -5.80 -4.73 -2.71
N ILE A 46 -5.11 -5.04 -3.79
CA ILE A 46 -5.71 -5.58 -5.02
C ILE A 46 -6.52 -6.85 -4.75
N LEU A 47 -5.99 -7.77 -3.93
CA LEU A 47 -6.66 -9.02 -3.60
C LEU A 47 -7.92 -8.81 -2.74
N LEU A 48 -7.92 -7.79 -1.88
CA LEU A 48 -9.05 -7.46 -0.98
C LEU A 48 -10.02 -6.41 -1.54
N GLU A 49 -9.62 -5.67 -2.57
CA GLU A 49 -10.36 -4.51 -3.07
C GLU A 49 -11.69 -4.90 -3.73
N GLY A 50 -11.81 -6.11 -4.30
CA GLY A 50 -13.01 -6.56 -5.01
C GLY A 50 -14.31 -6.32 -4.23
N PRO A 51 -14.50 -6.97 -3.06
CA PRO A 51 -15.68 -6.75 -2.21
C PRO A 51 -15.81 -5.30 -1.71
N LEU A 52 -14.69 -4.67 -1.33
CA LEU A 52 -14.72 -3.29 -0.82
C LEU A 52 -15.17 -2.28 -1.87
N ARG A 53 -14.83 -2.51 -3.14
CA ARG A 53 -15.20 -1.62 -4.25
C ARG A 53 -16.69 -1.68 -4.57
N LEU A 54 -17.41 -2.73 -4.15
CA LEU A 54 -18.87 -2.78 -4.23
C LEU A 54 -19.53 -1.75 -3.31
N LEU A 55 -18.90 -1.40 -2.18
CA LEU A 55 -19.37 -0.34 -1.28
C LEU A 55 -19.38 1.03 -1.97
N LEU A 56 -18.49 1.24 -2.95
CA LEU A 56 -18.50 2.44 -3.79
C LEU A 56 -19.48 2.29 -4.97
N ILE A 57 -19.37 1.19 -5.72
CA ILE A 57 -20.08 1.04 -6.99
C ILE A 57 -21.60 0.99 -6.81
N LEU A 58 -22.10 0.23 -5.83
CA LEU A 58 -23.55 0.03 -5.68
C LEU A 58 -24.27 1.31 -5.27
N PRO A 59 -23.85 2.05 -4.22
CA PRO A 59 -24.51 3.30 -3.86
C PRO A 59 -24.34 4.39 -4.93
N TYR A 60 -23.16 4.46 -5.56
CA TYR A 60 -22.92 5.42 -6.64
C TYR A 60 -23.86 5.18 -7.83
N ALA A 61 -23.93 3.93 -8.32
CA ALA A 61 -24.80 3.59 -9.45
C ALA A 61 -26.27 3.83 -9.11
N TRP A 62 -26.69 3.48 -7.89
CA TRP A 62 -28.06 3.72 -7.44
C TRP A 62 -28.41 5.21 -7.40
N LEU A 63 -27.54 6.05 -6.82
CA LEU A 63 -27.73 7.50 -6.78
C LEU A 63 -27.72 8.12 -8.18
N TYR A 64 -26.83 7.67 -9.05
CA TYR A 64 -26.75 8.14 -10.43
C TYR A 64 -28.03 7.82 -11.20
N GLU A 65 -28.63 6.66 -10.98
CA GLU A 65 -29.84 6.24 -11.70
C GLU A 65 -31.11 6.91 -11.17
N HIS A 66 -31.21 7.10 -9.86
CA HIS A 66 -32.48 7.52 -9.22
C HIS A 66 -32.48 8.97 -8.72
N ALA A 67 -31.32 9.61 -8.56
CA ALA A 67 -31.20 10.89 -7.86
C ALA A 67 -30.23 11.88 -8.51
N ARG A 68 -29.74 11.63 -9.73
CA ARG A 68 -28.89 12.60 -10.43
C ARG A 68 -29.68 13.86 -10.80
N LEU A 69 -29.02 15.00 -10.65
CA LEU A 69 -29.56 16.33 -10.87
C LEU A 69 -29.26 16.86 -12.28
N LEU A 70 -28.21 16.32 -12.90
CA LEU A 70 -27.71 16.76 -14.21
C LEU A 70 -27.58 15.55 -15.14
N ASP A 71 -27.91 15.75 -16.41
CA ASP A 71 -27.67 14.79 -17.48
C ASP A 71 -26.54 15.31 -18.36
N TRP A 72 -25.38 14.67 -18.30
CA TRP A 72 -24.23 15.03 -19.11
C TRP A 72 -24.14 14.17 -20.37
N ASN A 73 -23.78 14.78 -21.49
CA ASN A 73 -23.31 14.03 -22.66
C ASN A 73 -21.91 13.44 -22.36
N PRO A 74 -21.71 12.11 -22.37
CA PRO A 74 -20.40 11.49 -22.12
C PRO A 74 -19.29 11.90 -23.10
N ALA A 75 -19.66 12.37 -24.30
CA ALA A 75 -18.72 12.88 -25.31
C ALA A 75 -18.32 14.35 -25.07
N SER A 76 -18.97 15.06 -24.13
CA SER A 76 -18.68 16.46 -23.86
C SER A 76 -17.33 16.60 -23.13
N PRO A 77 -16.34 17.33 -23.68
CA PRO A 77 -15.06 17.57 -23.00
C PRO A 77 -15.23 18.32 -21.67
N TRP A 78 -16.32 19.09 -21.52
CA TRP A 78 -16.63 19.81 -20.28
C TRP A 78 -16.99 18.87 -19.13
N LEU A 79 -17.65 17.74 -19.39
CA LEU A 79 -17.88 16.71 -18.38
C LEU A 79 -16.54 16.16 -17.87
N TRP A 80 -15.60 15.88 -18.77
CA TRP A 80 -14.31 15.31 -18.40
C TRP A 80 -13.46 16.30 -17.61
N LEU A 81 -13.42 17.57 -18.03
CA LEU A 81 -12.73 18.62 -17.30
C LEU A 81 -13.33 18.85 -15.91
N PHE A 82 -14.65 19.03 -15.84
CA PHE A 82 -15.37 19.18 -14.58
C PHE A 82 -15.15 17.96 -13.68
N GLY A 83 -15.36 16.76 -14.22
CA GLY A 83 -15.21 15.51 -13.49
C GLY A 83 -13.79 15.33 -12.95
N PHE A 84 -12.75 15.69 -13.72
CA PHE A 84 -11.37 15.58 -13.27
C PHE A 84 -11.09 16.50 -12.07
N ILE A 85 -11.52 17.75 -12.14
CA ILE A 85 -11.39 18.72 -11.04
C ILE A 85 -12.21 18.27 -9.82
N ALA A 86 -13.44 17.79 -10.05
CA ALA A 86 -14.35 17.37 -8.98
C ALA A 86 -13.89 16.08 -8.29
N VAL A 87 -13.35 15.10 -9.03
CA VAL A 87 -12.71 13.90 -8.46
C VAL A 87 -11.51 14.30 -7.59
N ASP A 88 -10.73 15.29 -8.01
CA ASP A 88 -9.61 15.79 -7.21
C ASP A 88 -10.03 16.50 -5.94
N LEU A 89 -11.12 17.28 -6.00
CA LEU A 89 -11.73 17.87 -4.81
C LEU A 89 -12.28 16.81 -3.84
N CYS A 90 -12.98 15.79 -4.35
CA CYS A 90 -13.47 14.66 -3.55
C CYS A 90 -12.31 13.94 -2.86
N PHE A 91 -11.23 13.68 -3.60
CA PHE A 91 -10.01 13.07 -3.06
C PHE A 91 -9.40 13.94 -1.97
N TYR A 92 -9.25 15.26 -2.18
CA TYR A 92 -8.71 16.17 -1.16
C TYR A 92 -9.47 16.05 0.18
N TRP A 93 -10.80 16.07 0.13
CA TRP A 93 -11.62 15.94 1.34
C TRP A 93 -11.57 14.55 1.96
N ALA A 94 -11.59 13.50 1.15
CA ALA A 94 -11.42 12.13 1.62
C ALA A 94 -10.06 11.97 2.32
N HIS A 95 -8.99 12.41 1.66
CA HIS A 95 -7.61 12.30 2.13
C HIS A 95 -7.40 13.08 3.42
N ARG A 96 -7.78 14.36 3.45
CA ARG A 96 -7.73 15.18 4.67
C ARG A 96 -8.52 14.52 5.82
N THR A 97 -9.67 13.94 5.53
CA THR A 97 -10.50 13.31 6.56
C THR A 97 -9.88 12.01 7.08
N LEU A 98 -9.21 11.23 6.21
CA LEU A 98 -8.43 10.06 6.59
C LEU A 98 -7.30 10.40 7.56
N HIS A 99 -6.66 11.56 7.41
CA HIS A 99 -5.62 12.02 8.34
C HIS A 99 -6.16 12.49 9.69
N ARG A 100 -7.40 13.00 9.75
CA ARG A 100 -7.91 13.71 10.93
C ARG A 100 -8.58 12.87 12.00
N TYR A 101 -9.02 11.64 11.71
CA TYR A 101 -9.77 10.82 12.67
C TYR A 101 -9.09 9.48 12.94
N ASN A 102 -9.05 9.07 14.20
CA ASN A 102 -8.37 7.86 14.67
C ASN A 102 -8.71 6.59 13.85
N LEU A 103 -10.00 6.31 13.61
CA LEU A 103 -10.43 5.15 12.84
C LEU A 103 -9.93 5.21 11.40
N LEU A 104 -10.07 6.38 10.78
CA LEU A 104 -9.79 6.60 9.37
C LEU A 104 -8.28 6.64 9.09
N TRP A 105 -7.52 7.21 10.03
CA TRP A 105 -6.06 7.19 9.98
C TRP A 105 -5.57 5.75 10.00
N GLY A 106 -6.16 4.84 10.77
CA GLY A 106 -5.74 3.43 10.72
C GLY A 106 -5.87 2.77 9.34
N ALA A 107 -6.78 3.24 8.48
CA ALA A 107 -6.90 2.77 7.11
C ALA A 107 -5.86 3.40 6.16
N HIS A 108 -5.32 4.58 6.49
CA HIS A 108 -4.42 5.34 5.63
C HIS A 108 -2.95 5.35 6.12
N GLN A 109 -2.72 5.23 7.42
CA GLN A 109 -1.45 5.09 8.12
C GLN A 109 -0.50 4.07 7.46
N PRO A 110 -0.98 2.90 6.97
CA PRO A 110 -0.16 2.03 6.14
C PRO A 110 0.61 2.78 5.05
N HIS A 111 0.01 3.73 4.34
CA HIS A 111 0.66 4.51 3.29
C HIS A 111 1.84 5.35 3.80
N HIS A 112 1.68 5.99 4.96
CA HIS A 112 2.71 6.82 5.58
C HIS A 112 3.77 6.04 6.36
N SER A 113 3.53 4.75 6.61
CA SER A 113 4.39 3.96 7.49
C SER A 113 5.78 3.63 6.94
N SER A 114 6.07 3.94 5.68
CA SER A 114 7.41 3.71 5.11
C SER A 114 8.38 4.74 5.67
N GLU A 115 9.52 4.27 6.13
CA GLU A 115 10.61 5.13 6.60
C GLU A 115 11.54 5.55 5.44
N ASP A 116 11.26 5.09 4.23
CA ASP A 116 11.92 5.48 2.98
C ASP A 116 10.92 6.16 2.04
N PHE A 117 11.40 7.08 1.22
CA PHE A 117 10.54 7.79 0.28
C PHE A 117 11.06 7.67 -1.15
N ASN A 118 10.40 6.83 -1.92
CA ASN A 118 10.74 6.51 -3.30
C ASN A 118 9.49 6.00 -4.03
N LEU A 119 9.59 5.67 -5.32
CA LEU A 119 8.42 5.32 -6.13
C LEU A 119 7.69 4.05 -5.63
N SER A 120 8.37 3.14 -4.91
CA SER A 120 7.68 2.01 -4.29
C SER A 120 6.75 2.44 -3.14
N THR A 121 7.04 3.55 -2.46
CA THR A 121 6.17 4.13 -1.41
C THR A 121 4.79 4.51 -1.98
N ALA A 122 4.71 4.89 -3.25
CA ALA A 122 3.42 5.12 -3.93
C ALA A 122 2.51 3.90 -3.90
N LEU A 123 3.10 2.70 -3.92
CA LEU A 123 2.43 1.42 -3.89
C LEU A 123 2.16 0.93 -2.47
N ARG A 124 2.74 1.54 -1.43
CA ARG A 124 2.39 1.24 -0.05
C ARG A 124 0.97 1.71 0.22
N LYS A 125 -0.02 0.82 0.16
CA LYS A 125 -1.44 1.21 0.24
C LYS A 125 -2.14 0.55 1.43
N GLY A 126 -3.07 1.29 2.02
CA GLY A 126 -4.02 0.75 2.99
C GLY A 126 -5.05 -0.13 2.30
N ALA A 127 -5.15 -1.39 2.71
CA ALA A 127 -6.06 -2.37 2.11
C ALA A 127 -7.53 -2.05 2.39
N PHE A 128 -7.81 -1.34 3.48
CA PHE A 128 -9.17 -1.01 3.94
C PHE A 128 -9.61 0.42 3.61
N GLN A 129 -8.77 1.22 2.96
CA GLN A 129 -9.07 2.64 2.71
C GLN A 129 -10.39 2.83 1.94
N THR A 130 -10.65 1.98 0.93
CA THR A 130 -11.88 2.00 0.13
C THR A 130 -13.15 1.82 0.96
N ALA A 131 -13.06 1.20 2.14
CA ALA A 131 -14.20 1.05 3.05
C ALA A 131 -14.66 2.39 3.65
N PHE A 132 -13.82 3.42 3.61
CA PHE A 132 -14.02 4.68 4.30
C PHE A 132 -14.06 5.91 3.37
N ASP A 133 -13.35 5.89 2.24
CA ASP A 133 -13.27 7.05 1.34
C ASP A 133 -14.40 7.13 0.30
N TRP A 134 -15.12 6.03 0.07
CA TRP A 134 -16.19 5.97 -0.94
C TRP A 134 -17.31 7.03 -0.78
N PRO A 135 -17.76 7.44 0.44
CA PRO A 135 -18.86 8.39 0.57
C PRO A 135 -18.54 9.77 -0.02
N PHE A 136 -17.26 10.16 -0.03
CA PHE A 136 -16.82 11.46 -0.54
C PHE A 136 -17.02 11.60 -2.06
N TYR A 137 -17.18 10.48 -2.77
CA TYR A 137 -17.39 10.47 -4.22
C TYR A 137 -18.86 10.42 -4.63
N LEU A 138 -19.80 10.15 -3.71
CA LEU A 138 -21.23 10.11 -4.01
C LEU A 138 -21.81 11.43 -4.55
N PRO A 139 -21.34 12.62 -4.14
CA PRO A 139 -21.79 13.88 -4.75
C PRO A 139 -21.60 13.91 -6.27
N LEU A 140 -20.60 13.20 -6.83
CA LEU A 140 -20.39 13.14 -8.27
C LEU A 140 -21.52 12.38 -8.99
N ALA A 141 -22.09 11.35 -8.35
CA ALA A 141 -23.26 10.65 -8.87
C ALA A 141 -24.48 11.57 -8.93
N LEU A 142 -24.71 12.33 -7.86
CA LEU A 142 -25.78 13.34 -7.79
C LEU A 142 -25.58 14.46 -8.83
N LEU A 143 -24.33 14.84 -9.09
CA LEU A 143 -23.98 15.82 -10.12
C LEU A 143 -23.98 15.23 -11.54
N GLY A 144 -24.42 13.98 -11.72
CA GLY A 144 -24.62 13.38 -13.04
C GLY A 144 -23.35 12.87 -13.71
N VAL A 145 -22.24 12.68 -12.98
CA VAL A 145 -21.02 12.10 -13.56
C VAL A 145 -21.23 10.59 -13.76
N PRO A 146 -21.23 10.07 -15.00
CA PRO A 146 -21.46 8.65 -15.25
C PRO A 146 -20.40 7.78 -14.56
N LEU A 147 -20.81 6.68 -13.95
CA LEU A 147 -19.90 5.76 -13.24
C LEU A 147 -18.67 5.35 -14.07
N PRO A 148 -18.78 4.99 -15.38
CA PRO A 148 -17.61 4.67 -16.19
C PRO A 148 -16.61 5.84 -16.32
N VAL A 149 -17.12 7.08 -16.45
CA VAL A 149 -16.29 8.29 -16.54
C VAL A 149 -15.60 8.54 -15.20
N PHE A 150 -16.34 8.47 -14.09
CA PHE A 150 -15.78 8.59 -12.75
C PHE A 150 -14.65 7.58 -12.48
N LEU A 151 -14.85 6.30 -12.82
CA LEU A 151 -13.84 5.26 -12.59
C LEU A 151 -12.57 5.47 -13.44
N VAL A 152 -12.70 6.02 -14.65
CA VAL A 152 -11.55 6.38 -15.48
C VAL A 152 -10.79 7.56 -14.87
N LEU A 153 -11.51 8.62 -14.48
CA LEU A 153 -10.92 9.82 -13.86
C LEU A 153 -10.22 9.50 -12.53
N LEU A 154 -10.83 8.67 -11.68
CA LEU A 154 -10.21 8.16 -10.46
C LEU A 154 -8.93 7.37 -10.76
N GLY A 155 -8.93 6.58 -11.83
CA GLY A 155 -7.74 5.85 -12.29
C GLY A 155 -6.62 6.77 -12.80
N ILE A 156 -6.96 7.82 -13.56
CA ILE A 156 -6.01 8.84 -14.02
C ILE A 156 -5.39 9.59 -12.84
N GLN A 157 -6.22 10.00 -11.89
CA GLN A 157 -5.76 10.66 -10.66
C GLN A 157 -4.80 9.76 -9.87
N LEU A 158 -5.15 8.49 -9.66
CA LEU A 158 -4.29 7.54 -8.96
C LEU A 158 -2.96 7.34 -9.70
N ALA A 159 -2.99 7.31 -11.03
CA ALA A 159 -1.78 7.21 -11.84
C ALA A 159 -0.89 8.45 -11.76
N TYR A 160 -1.48 9.65 -11.72
CA TYR A 160 -0.74 10.88 -11.47
C TYR A 160 -0.01 10.84 -10.13
N GLN A 161 -0.65 10.36 -9.06
CA GLN A 161 -0.05 10.32 -7.72
C GLN A 161 1.17 9.38 -7.61
N PHE A 162 1.47 8.56 -8.62
CA PHE A 162 2.63 7.66 -8.56
C PHE A 162 3.96 8.42 -8.58
N TRP A 163 4.16 9.30 -9.56
CA TRP A 163 5.47 9.92 -9.82
C TRP A 163 5.90 10.95 -8.76
N ILE A 164 4.95 11.46 -7.97
CA ILE A 164 5.22 12.41 -6.88
C ILE A 164 5.91 11.78 -5.67
N HIS A 165 6.07 10.45 -5.62
CA HIS A 165 6.76 9.75 -4.53
C HIS A 165 8.25 9.60 -4.84
N THR A 166 9.02 10.68 -4.75
CA THR A 166 10.47 10.60 -4.95
C THR A 166 11.22 11.69 -4.19
N GLN A 167 12.45 11.36 -3.79
CA GLN A 167 13.42 12.32 -3.24
C GLN A 167 14.34 12.91 -4.32
N HIS A 168 14.32 12.38 -5.54
CA HIS A 168 15.30 12.73 -6.57
C HIS A 168 14.91 13.97 -7.38
N VAL A 169 13.64 14.37 -7.33
CA VAL A 169 13.14 15.58 -7.98
C VAL A 169 13.05 16.69 -6.94
N GLY A 170 13.82 17.77 -7.15
CA GLY A 170 13.78 18.97 -6.31
C GLY A 170 12.49 19.77 -6.48
N ARG A 171 12.56 21.07 -6.19
CA ARG A 171 11.42 21.97 -6.40
C ARG A 171 11.21 22.27 -7.88
N LEU A 172 9.95 22.37 -8.30
CA LEU A 172 9.57 22.60 -9.71
C LEU A 172 9.12 24.04 -10.01
N GLY A 173 9.35 24.96 -9.07
CA GLY A 173 9.11 26.40 -9.27
C GLY A 173 7.62 26.71 -9.48
N TRP A 174 7.26 27.31 -10.62
CA TRP A 174 5.89 27.76 -10.86
C TRP A 174 4.86 26.62 -10.91
N LEU A 175 5.27 25.40 -11.29
CA LEU A 175 4.38 24.23 -11.28
C LEU A 175 3.84 23.95 -9.87
N GLU A 176 4.62 24.27 -8.83
CA GLU A 176 4.21 24.13 -7.43
C GLU A 176 3.12 25.13 -7.01
N GLN A 177 2.75 26.04 -7.92
CA GLN A 177 1.60 26.90 -7.69
C GLN A 177 0.27 26.22 -8.03
N VAL A 178 0.28 25.22 -8.92
CA VAL A 178 -0.92 24.63 -9.51
C VAL A 178 -1.07 23.16 -9.16
N ILE A 179 0.01 22.38 -9.30
CA ILE A 179 -0.02 20.92 -9.15
C ILE A 179 0.76 20.45 -7.92
N VAL A 180 0.37 19.29 -7.40
CA VAL A 180 1.12 18.57 -6.38
C VAL A 180 2.39 18.02 -7.03
N THR A 181 3.54 18.31 -6.42
CA THR A 181 4.87 17.91 -6.92
C THR A 181 5.52 16.99 -5.90
N PRO A 182 6.68 16.37 -6.23
CA PRO A 182 7.44 15.60 -5.27
C PRO A 182 7.77 16.38 -3.99
N SER A 183 8.05 17.68 -4.06
CA SER A 183 8.30 18.51 -2.87
C SER A 183 7.08 18.61 -1.95
N HIS A 184 5.90 18.86 -2.53
CA HIS A 184 4.65 18.88 -1.76
C HIS A 184 4.36 17.53 -1.10
N HIS A 185 4.58 16.44 -1.83
CA HIS A 185 4.26 15.10 -1.36
C HIS A 185 5.29 14.57 -0.34
N ARG A 186 6.55 15.00 -0.43
CA ARG A 186 7.53 14.76 0.65
C ARG A 186 7.06 15.39 1.95
N VAL A 187 6.66 16.67 1.94
CA VAL A 187 6.07 17.34 3.11
C VAL A 187 4.87 16.56 3.63
N HIS A 188 3.97 16.14 2.76
CA HIS A 188 2.80 15.35 3.16
C HIS A 188 3.17 14.04 3.90
N HIS A 189 4.24 13.37 3.47
CA HIS A 189 4.75 12.15 4.12
C HIS A 189 5.69 12.42 5.31
N GLY A 190 5.94 13.68 5.63
CA GLY A 190 6.82 14.08 6.72
C GLY A 190 6.20 13.87 8.09
N GLN A 191 6.93 13.22 9.00
CA GLN A 191 6.55 13.15 10.41
C GLN A 191 7.04 14.35 11.23
N ASN A 192 7.76 15.29 10.63
CA ASN A 192 8.18 16.53 11.27
C ASN A 192 6.96 17.31 11.78
N ASP A 193 7.06 17.93 12.96
CA ASP A 193 5.96 18.70 13.56
C ASP A 193 5.40 19.78 12.62
N CYS A 194 6.25 20.40 11.79
CA CYS A 194 5.83 21.43 10.84
C CYS A 194 5.07 20.88 9.61
N TYR A 195 5.12 19.57 9.39
CA TYR A 195 4.57 18.88 8.20
C TYR A 195 3.34 18.02 8.49
N ILE A 196 3.04 17.74 9.78
CA ILE A 196 1.85 17.00 10.18
C ILE A 196 0.56 17.66 9.64
N ASP A 197 -0.31 16.85 9.05
CA ASP A 197 -1.60 17.24 8.48
C ASP A 197 -1.50 18.32 7.38
N ARG A 198 -0.44 18.30 6.57
CA ARG A 198 -0.23 19.22 5.43
C ARG A 198 -0.32 18.54 4.06
N ASN A 199 -0.63 19.35 3.04
CA ASN A 199 -0.58 18.99 1.61
C ASN A 199 -1.37 17.73 1.22
N HIS A 200 -2.70 17.76 1.39
CA HIS A 200 -3.60 16.62 1.12
C HIS A 200 -4.04 16.48 -0.35
N GLY A 201 -3.72 17.44 -1.22
CA GLY A 201 -4.09 17.41 -2.64
C GLY A 201 -3.56 16.16 -3.36
N GLY A 202 -4.34 15.66 -4.33
CA GLY A 202 -3.93 14.53 -5.17
C GLY A 202 -3.17 15.00 -6.41
N VAL A 203 -3.84 15.81 -7.24
CA VAL A 203 -3.27 16.42 -8.45
C VAL A 203 -3.02 17.90 -8.24
N PHE A 204 -3.97 18.61 -7.64
CA PHE A 204 -3.92 20.06 -7.54
C PHE A 204 -3.59 20.53 -6.12
N ILE A 205 -2.55 21.36 -5.99
CA ILE A 205 -2.12 21.91 -4.69
C ILE A 205 -2.97 23.10 -4.25
N PHE A 206 -3.73 23.70 -5.16
CA PHE A 206 -4.53 24.87 -4.81
C PHE A 206 -5.64 24.55 -3.79
N TRP A 207 -6.08 23.29 -3.67
CA TRP A 207 -7.00 22.88 -2.60
C TRP A 207 -6.38 23.11 -1.22
N ASP A 208 -5.13 22.75 -1.03
CA ASP A 208 -4.41 22.99 0.23
C ASP A 208 -4.25 24.47 0.54
N LYS A 209 -4.03 25.30 -0.48
CA LYS A 209 -3.94 26.76 -0.33
C LYS A 209 -5.30 27.37 0.03
N LEU A 210 -6.35 26.91 -0.65
CA LEU A 210 -7.73 27.37 -0.43
C LEU A 210 -8.23 27.00 0.98
N PHE A 211 -7.94 25.79 1.45
CA PHE A 211 -8.46 25.25 2.70
C PHE A 211 -7.45 25.27 3.86
N GLY A 212 -6.34 25.98 3.71
CA GLY A 212 -5.38 26.30 4.77
C GLY A 212 -4.51 25.14 5.26
N THR A 213 -4.29 24.12 4.43
CA THR A 213 -3.45 22.94 4.75
C THR A 213 -2.12 22.93 4.00
N TYR A 214 -1.83 23.95 3.20
CA TYR A 214 -0.56 24.06 2.48
C TYR A 214 0.63 24.24 3.43
N ALA A 215 1.72 23.53 3.16
CA ALA A 215 3.04 23.77 3.72
C ALA A 215 4.14 23.58 2.68
N GLU A 216 5.17 24.40 2.78
CA GLU A 216 6.37 24.34 1.95
C GLU A 216 7.42 23.41 2.59
N GLU A 217 8.22 22.73 1.77
CA GLU A 217 9.36 21.91 2.23
C GLU A 217 10.53 22.79 2.69
N ARG A 218 10.57 23.15 3.97
CA ARG A 218 11.55 24.10 4.56
C ARG A 218 12.77 23.43 5.21
N GLU A 219 12.58 22.24 5.76
CA GLU A 219 13.58 21.43 6.43
C GLU A 219 13.63 20.01 5.84
N PRO A 220 14.75 19.28 5.99
CA PRO A 220 14.84 17.88 5.59
C PRO A 220 13.70 17.05 6.17
N VAL A 221 13.00 16.34 5.29
CA VAL A 221 11.85 15.55 5.67
C VAL A 221 12.30 14.25 6.34
N VAL A 222 11.75 13.97 7.52
CA VAL A 222 11.86 12.67 8.17
C VAL A 222 10.61 11.87 7.83
N TYR A 223 10.80 10.66 7.29
CA TYR A 223 9.71 9.78 6.86
C TYR A 223 9.34 8.75 7.93
N GLY A 224 8.17 8.16 7.75
CA GLY A 224 7.56 7.22 8.69
C GLY A 224 6.37 7.84 9.40
N VAL A 225 6.00 7.24 10.53
CA VAL A 225 4.91 7.71 11.38
C VAL A 225 5.40 7.88 12.81
N THR A 226 4.77 8.80 13.55
CA THR A 226 5.17 9.14 14.93
C THR A 226 5.06 7.95 15.90
N THR A 227 4.16 7.01 15.62
CA THR A 227 4.07 5.70 16.30
C THR A 227 4.58 4.58 15.38
N PRO A 228 5.75 3.97 15.65
CA PRO A 228 6.38 3.02 14.75
C PRO A 228 5.54 1.77 14.56
N VAL A 229 5.56 1.24 13.33
CA VAL A 229 4.88 0.00 12.95
C VAL A 229 5.77 -1.23 13.19
N SER A 230 7.09 -1.09 12.97
CA SER A 230 8.12 -2.12 13.24
C SER A 230 7.76 -3.54 12.75
N THR A 231 7.18 -3.65 11.56
CA THR A 231 6.83 -4.92 10.91
C THR A 231 6.98 -4.81 9.40
N PHE A 232 7.48 -5.88 8.76
CA PHE A 232 7.48 -6.01 7.30
C PHE A 232 6.37 -6.95 6.80
N ASP A 233 5.67 -7.63 7.71
CA ASP A 233 4.43 -8.37 7.41
C ASP A 233 3.33 -7.39 6.92
N PRO A 234 2.90 -7.49 5.65
CA PRO A 234 1.94 -6.57 5.06
C PRO A 234 0.54 -6.67 5.66
N LEU A 235 0.18 -7.79 6.29
CA LEU A 235 -1.11 -7.93 7.00
C LEU A 235 -1.07 -7.23 8.34
N ARG A 236 -0.06 -7.53 9.17
CA ARG A 236 0.10 -6.87 10.48
C ARG A 236 0.22 -5.36 10.35
N LEU A 237 0.92 -4.89 9.31
CA LEU A 237 1.03 -3.48 8.97
C LEU A 237 -0.36 -2.80 8.89
N GLN A 238 -1.35 -3.41 8.24
CA GLN A 238 -2.71 -2.83 8.09
C GLN A 238 -3.44 -2.59 9.41
N PHE A 239 -3.15 -3.38 10.45
CA PHE A 239 -3.84 -3.30 11.73
C PHE A 239 -3.04 -2.58 12.81
N SER A 240 -1.87 -2.04 12.48
CA SER A 240 -0.90 -1.57 13.49
C SER A 240 -1.45 -0.42 14.32
N TRP A 241 -2.07 0.57 13.68
CA TRP A 241 -2.72 1.68 14.38
C TRP A 241 -3.95 1.24 15.18
N TRP A 242 -4.85 0.47 14.56
CA TRP A 242 -6.06 0.01 15.24
C TRP A 242 -5.77 -0.88 16.45
N ARG A 243 -4.65 -1.62 16.46
CA ARG A 243 -4.22 -2.39 17.62
C ARG A 243 -3.86 -1.49 18.81
N LEU A 244 -3.24 -0.32 18.57
CA LEU A 244 -2.96 0.67 19.63
C LEU A 244 -4.26 1.27 20.18
N LEU A 245 -5.16 1.67 19.29
CA LEU A 245 -6.49 2.18 19.66
C LEU A 245 -7.29 1.14 20.45
N TRP A 246 -7.26 -0.12 20.02
CA TRP A 246 -7.92 -1.22 20.70
C TRP A 246 -7.36 -1.45 22.11
N ALA A 247 -6.04 -1.38 22.28
CA ALA A 247 -5.41 -1.48 23.60
C ALA A 247 -5.88 -0.35 24.53
N ASP A 248 -5.97 0.88 24.05
CA ASP A 248 -6.50 2.02 24.82
C ASP A 248 -7.99 1.85 25.14
N ALA A 249 -8.79 1.33 24.20
CA ALA A 249 -10.20 1.03 24.40
C ALA A 249 -10.42 -0.01 25.51
N LEU A 250 -9.53 -1.01 25.60
CA LEU A 250 -9.57 -2.00 26.67
C LEU A 250 -9.13 -1.41 28.01
N ALA A 251 -8.10 -0.55 28.00
CA ALA A 251 -7.49 0.00 29.20
C ALA A 251 -8.30 1.12 29.88
N THR A 252 -9.05 1.92 29.11
CA THR A 252 -9.84 3.02 29.69
C THR A 252 -11.01 2.49 30.54
N ARG A 253 -11.30 3.18 31.64
CA ARG A 253 -12.40 2.87 32.57
C ARG A 253 -13.74 3.41 32.07
N SER A 254 -13.72 4.43 31.23
CA SER A 254 -14.91 5.12 30.73
C SER A 254 -15.49 4.38 29.52
N TRP A 255 -16.71 3.84 29.65
CA TRP A 255 -17.36 3.13 28.53
C TRP A 255 -17.63 4.04 27.34
N TRP A 256 -17.91 5.33 27.58
CA TRP A 256 -18.05 6.32 26.51
C TRP A 256 -16.74 6.51 25.75
N ASP A 257 -15.61 6.58 26.47
CA ASP A 257 -14.29 6.71 25.85
C ASP A 257 -13.94 5.51 24.97
N LYS A 258 -14.40 4.29 25.32
CA LYS A 258 -14.27 3.09 24.47
C LYS A 258 -14.96 3.22 23.11
N LEU A 259 -16.03 4.00 23.05
CA LEU A 259 -16.83 4.20 21.84
C LEU A 259 -16.37 5.43 21.05
N ARG A 260 -16.14 6.57 21.73
CA ARG A 260 -15.78 7.79 21.01
C ARG A 260 -14.35 7.80 20.49
N LEU A 261 -13.41 7.04 21.08
CA LEU A 261 -11.98 7.11 20.69
C LEU A 261 -11.74 6.93 19.19
N TRP A 262 -12.56 6.12 18.52
CA TRP A 262 -12.45 5.80 17.10
C TRP A 262 -12.77 7.02 16.21
N TRP A 263 -13.64 7.89 16.68
CA TRP A 263 -14.11 9.08 15.96
C TRP A 263 -13.50 10.37 16.48
N MET A 264 -12.61 10.29 17.46
CA MET A 264 -11.85 11.44 17.94
C MET A 264 -10.69 11.77 16.99
N PRO A 265 -10.16 13.00 17.07
CA PRO A 265 -9.03 13.41 16.24
C PRO A 265 -7.85 12.43 16.34
N THR A 266 -7.10 12.27 15.24
CA THR A 266 -5.93 11.38 15.21
C THR A 266 -4.96 11.69 16.34
N GLY A 267 -4.61 10.66 17.11
CA GLY A 267 -3.73 10.79 18.28
C GLY A 267 -4.46 11.16 19.58
N TRP A 268 -5.76 11.47 19.55
CA TRP A 268 -6.54 11.63 20.77
C TRP A 268 -6.65 10.30 21.52
N ARG A 269 -6.49 10.35 22.84
CA ARG A 269 -6.57 9.20 23.75
C ARG A 269 -7.32 9.58 25.04
N PRO A 270 -8.05 8.64 25.66
CA PRO A 270 -8.71 8.87 26.95
C PRO A 270 -7.71 9.30 28.03
N ALA A 271 -8.08 10.27 28.89
CA ALA A 271 -7.16 10.86 29.86
C ALA A 271 -6.55 9.83 30.82
N ASP A 272 -7.32 8.81 31.19
CA ASP A 272 -6.92 7.75 32.13
C ASP A 272 -5.97 6.71 31.54
N VAL A 273 -5.71 6.73 30.22
CA VAL A 273 -4.72 5.85 29.57
C VAL A 273 -3.49 6.59 29.05
N GLN A 274 -3.48 7.93 29.08
CA GLN A 274 -2.33 8.71 28.58
C GLN A 274 -1.02 8.41 29.34
N GLN A 275 -1.14 7.98 30.60
CA GLN A 275 -0.03 7.49 31.43
C GLN A 275 0.63 6.21 30.89
N LEU A 276 -0.04 5.47 30.01
CA LEU A 276 0.52 4.35 29.26
C LEU A 276 1.03 4.90 27.92
N PRO A 277 2.35 5.18 27.78
CA PRO A 277 2.86 5.80 26.57
C PRO A 277 2.73 4.85 25.37
N TRP A 278 2.33 5.40 24.22
CA TRP A 278 2.52 4.70 22.95
C TRP A 278 4.02 4.62 22.59
N PRO A 279 4.43 3.61 21.80
CA PRO A 279 5.76 3.60 21.21
C PRO A 279 5.99 4.88 20.41
N LYS A 280 7.20 5.44 20.51
CA LYS A 280 7.62 6.62 19.74
C LYS A 280 8.64 6.20 18.70
N MET A 281 8.59 6.84 17.54
CA MET A 281 9.56 6.58 16.48
C MET A 281 10.97 6.99 16.95
N GLY A 282 11.93 6.09 16.78
CA GLY A 282 13.33 6.34 17.11
C GLY A 282 14.06 7.08 15.98
N ALA A 283 15.32 7.44 16.22
CA ALA A 283 16.19 7.98 15.17
C ALA A 283 16.56 6.92 14.12
N ASP A 284 16.70 5.67 14.56
CA ASP A 284 17.05 4.56 13.69
C ASP A 284 15.83 4.00 12.98
N LYS A 285 16.00 3.75 11.68
CA LYS A 285 15.02 3.06 10.86
C LYS A 285 14.89 1.60 11.28
N PHE A 286 13.69 1.03 11.19
CA PHE A 286 13.48 -0.40 11.38
C PHE A 286 14.19 -1.16 10.26
N GLU A 287 15.33 -1.78 10.60
CA GLU A 287 16.14 -2.57 9.68
C GLU A 287 16.80 -3.73 10.40
N ARG A 288 17.13 -4.76 9.63
CA ARG A 288 18.05 -5.79 10.06
C ARG A 288 19.11 -6.01 8.98
N PRO A 289 20.40 -6.16 9.34
CA PRO A 289 21.42 -6.54 8.38
C PRO A 289 21.19 -7.99 7.91
N TYR A 290 21.25 -8.19 6.60
CA TYR A 290 21.13 -9.51 5.97
C TYR A 290 22.36 -9.86 5.14
N PRO A 291 22.82 -11.13 5.15
CA PRO A 291 23.82 -11.62 4.21
C PRO A 291 23.36 -11.45 2.75
N ALA A 292 24.30 -11.24 1.82
CA ALA A 292 24.00 -11.09 0.40
C ALA A 292 23.19 -12.26 -0.17
N ALA A 293 23.52 -13.49 0.26
CA ALA A 293 22.80 -14.70 -0.09
C ALA A 293 21.31 -14.65 0.28
N PHE A 294 20.99 -14.14 1.48
CA PHE A 294 19.60 -13.97 1.91
C PHE A 294 18.89 -12.90 1.09
N LYS A 295 19.55 -11.76 0.81
CA LYS A 295 18.97 -10.71 -0.04
C LYS A 295 18.61 -11.24 -1.43
N ALA A 296 19.50 -12.05 -2.02
CA ALA A 296 19.25 -12.70 -3.31
C ALA A 296 18.04 -13.64 -3.25
N TYR A 297 17.97 -14.51 -2.24
CA TYR A 297 16.82 -15.40 -2.05
C TYR A 297 15.51 -14.62 -1.87
N ALA A 298 15.49 -13.63 -0.98
CA ALA A 298 14.32 -12.80 -0.71
C ALA A 298 13.86 -12.04 -1.95
N PHE A 299 14.80 -11.52 -2.76
CA PHE A 299 14.49 -10.86 -4.02
C PHE A 299 13.88 -11.83 -5.05
N VAL A 300 14.41 -13.05 -5.17
CA VAL A 300 13.83 -14.08 -6.05
C VAL A 300 12.41 -14.47 -5.62
N GLN A 301 12.17 -14.64 -4.31
CA GLN A 301 10.82 -14.88 -3.79
C GLN A 301 9.89 -13.70 -4.07
N PHE A 302 10.35 -12.47 -3.84
CA PHE A 302 9.60 -11.25 -4.12
C PHE A 302 9.16 -11.18 -5.58
N VAL A 303 10.06 -11.43 -6.53
CA VAL A 303 9.76 -11.45 -7.96
C VAL A 303 8.74 -12.54 -8.29
N ALA A 304 8.93 -13.76 -7.78
CA ALA A 304 8.00 -14.86 -8.04
C ALA A 304 6.58 -14.59 -7.51
N ILE A 305 6.46 -14.06 -6.29
CA ILE A 305 5.17 -13.70 -5.68
C ILE A 305 4.46 -12.62 -6.52
N ASN A 306 5.19 -11.60 -6.96
CA ASN A 306 4.61 -10.50 -7.73
C ASN A 306 4.28 -10.90 -9.17
N LEU A 307 5.07 -11.78 -9.80
CA LEU A 307 4.69 -12.40 -11.08
C LEU A 307 3.40 -13.21 -10.95
N LEU A 308 3.25 -13.98 -9.86
CA LEU A 308 2.02 -14.71 -9.58
C LEU A 308 0.81 -13.78 -9.38
N ALA A 309 1.01 -12.64 -8.72
CA ALA A 309 -0.02 -11.60 -8.58
C ALA A 309 -0.40 -10.95 -9.93
N LEU A 310 0.55 -10.76 -10.84
CA LEU A 310 0.27 -10.30 -12.20
C LEU A 310 -0.52 -11.35 -13.00
N VAL A 311 -0.15 -12.63 -12.89
CA VAL A 311 -0.92 -13.73 -13.49
C VAL A 311 -2.35 -13.77 -12.95
N PHE A 312 -2.53 -13.60 -11.62
CA PHE A 312 -3.84 -13.45 -11.01
C PHE A 312 -4.63 -12.31 -11.64
N LEU A 313 -4.05 -11.11 -11.74
CA LEU A 313 -4.73 -9.93 -12.29
C LEU A 313 -5.23 -10.11 -13.72
N VAL A 314 -4.44 -10.77 -14.57
CA VAL A 314 -4.81 -11.02 -15.97
C VAL A 314 -5.81 -12.17 -16.09
N GLY A 315 -5.63 -13.24 -15.31
CA GLY A 315 -6.43 -14.47 -15.43
C GLY A 315 -7.72 -14.52 -14.62
N VAL A 316 -7.90 -13.67 -13.60
CA VAL A 316 -9.04 -13.77 -12.66
C VAL A 316 -10.40 -13.63 -13.34
N ARG A 317 -10.48 -12.93 -14.47
CA ARG A 317 -11.74 -12.73 -15.22
C ARG A 317 -12.26 -14.01 -15.88
N GLU A 318 -11.36 -14.94 -16.16
CA GLU A 318 -11.64 -16.19 -16.86
C GLU A 318 -11.68 -17.40 -15.90
N ALA A 319 -11.35 -17.17 -14.64
CA ALA A 319 -11.26 -18.22 -13.63
C ALA A 319 -12.63 -18.61 -13.06
N GLY A 320 -12.80 -19.89 -12.75
CA GLY A 320 -13.99 -20.39 -12.04
C GLY A 320 -14.06 -19.85 -10.61
N ALA A 321 -15.25 -19.81 -10.01
CA ALA A 321 -15.53 -19.07 -8.77
C ALA A 321 -14.59 -19.35 -7.57
N TRP A 322 -14.02 -20.55 -7.44
CA TRP A 322 -13.16 -20.95 -6.32
C TRP A 322 -11.65 -20.84 -6.59
N GLN A 323 -11.23 -20.88 -7.86
CA GLN A 323 -9.80 -20.89 -8.24
C GLN A 323 -9.05 -19.60 -7.84
N PRO A 324 -9.62 -18.39 -8.00
CA PRO A 324 -9.01 -17.15 -7.55
C PRO A 324 -8.68 -17.14 -6.04
N TRP A 325 -9.52 -17.75 -5.22
CA TRP A 325 -9.35 -17.74 -3.77
C TRP A 325 -8.14 -18.57 -3.31
N LEU A 326 -7.89 -19.72 -3.95
CA LEU A 326 -6.66 -20.48 -3.67
C LEU A 326 -5.42 -19.68 -4.07
N LEU A 327 -5.46 -19.01 -5.22
CA LEU A 327 -4.36 -18.19 -5.70
C LEU A 327 -4.10 -16.99 -4.79
N VAL A 328 -5.17 -16.35 -4.30
CA VAL A 328 -5.12 -15.30 -3.26
C VAL A 328 -4.39 -15.81 -2.01
N LEU A 329 -4.75 -16.98 -1.50
CA LEU A 329 -4.10 -17.56 -0.31
C LEU A 329 -2.61 -17.85 -0.54
N VAL A 330 -2.25 -18.36 -1.72
CA VAL A 330 -0.85 -18.61 -2.09
C VAL A 330 -0.06 -17.30 -2.15
N ILE A 331 -0.58 -16.26 -2.82
CA ILE A 331 0.08 -14.96 -2.92
C ILE A 331 0.22 -14.31 -1.54
N LEU A 332 -0.87 -14.29 -0.76
CA LEU A 332 -0.89 -13.68 0.59
C LEU A 332 0.08 -14.38 1.53
N SER A 333 0.09 -15.72 1.57
CA SER A 333 1.04 -16.47 2.40
C SER A 333 2.49 -16.20 1.99
N GLY A 334 2.76 -16.02 0.69
CA GLY A 334 4.06 -15.59 0.18
C GLY A 334 4.45 -14.20 0.67
N CYS A 335 3.58 -13.21 0.52
CA CYS A 335 3.82 -11.84 0.98
C CYS A 335 4.09 -11.78 2.50
N VAL A 336 3.29 -12.50 3.30
CA VAL A 336 3.45 -12.57 4.76
C VAL A 336 4.76 -13.25 5.13
N SER A 337 5.04 -14.42 4.54
CA SER A 337 6.27 -15.17 4.83
C SER A 337 7.52 -14.34 4.50
N LEU A 338 7.52 -13.66 3.35
CA LEU A 338 8.62 -12.77 2.95
C LEU A 338 8.80 -11.60 3.93
N GLY A 339 7.72 -10.96 4.37
CA GLY A 339 7.78 -9.90 5.38
C GLY A 339 8.37 -10.40 6.71
N LEU A 340 7.90 -11.55 7.19
CA LEU A 340 8.43 -12.16 8.42
C LEU A 340 9.91 -12.54 8.27
N LEU A 341 10.35 -13.01 7.09
CA LEU A 341 11.75 -13.33 6.83
C LEU A 341 12.64 -12.10 6.97
N PHE A 342 12.19 -10.93 6.50
CA PHE A 342 12.91 -9.67 6.72
C PHE A 342 12.98 -9.30 8.22
N GLU A 343 11.95 -9.56 9.02
CA GLU A 343 12.06 -9.35 10.48
C GLU A 343 13.09 -10.30 11.13
N GLY A 344 13.29 -11.48 10.54
CA GLY A 344 14.28 -12.47 10.96
C GLY A 344 14.03 -13.05 12.36
N ARG A 345 12.78 -13.03 12.85
CA ARG A 345 12.47 -13.60 14.17
C ARG A 345 12.86 -15.09 14.22
N PRO A 346 13.33 -15.61 15.37
CA PRO A 346 13.66 -17.03 15.50
C PRO A 346 12.52 -17.93 15.05
N GLY A 347 12.82 -18.94 14.23
CA GLY A 347 11.84 -19.92 13.76
C GLY A 347 10.96 -19.49 12.58
N VAL A 348 11.02 -18.24 12.10
CA VAL A 348 10.25 -17.80 10.92
C VAL A 348 10.59 -18.62 9.67
N TRP A 349 11.84 -19.06 9.55
CA TRP A 349 12.25 -19.90 8.42
C TRP A 349 11.45 -21.21 8.32
N ARG A 350 10.91 -21.72 9.44
CA ARG A 350 10.04 -22.89 9.43
C ARG A 350 8.73 -22.58 8.72
N ILE A 351 8.22 -21.35 8.86
CA ILE A 351 7.02 -20.87 8.14
C ILE A 351 7.30 -20.88 6.64
N GLU A 352 8.44 -20.33 6.20
CA GLU A 352 8.80 -20.34 4.79
C GLU A 352 9.03 -21.76 4.27
N LEU A 353 9.74 -22.61 5.02
CA LEU A 353 9.96 -24.01 4.66
C LEU A 353 8.64 -24.77 4.53
N SER A 354 7.74 -24.65 5.50
CA SER A 354 6.40 -25.25 5.45
C SER A 354 5.59 -24.71 4.28
N ARG A 355 5.63 -23.38 4.02
CA ARG A 355 4.93 -22.76 2.89
C ARG A 355 5.41 -23.33 1.56
N GLN A 356 6.72 -23.43 1.35
CA GLN A 356 7.30 -23.96 0.11
C GLN A 356 7.01 -25.46 -0.08
N ALA A 357 7.04 -26.25 1.00
CA ALA A 357 6.67 -27.66 0.96
C ALA A 357 5.19 -27.85 0.60
N VAL A 358 4.29 -27.11 1.26
CA VAL A 358 2.86 -27.16 0.97
C VAL A 358 2.58 -26.69 -0.46
N LEU A 359 3.20 -25.58 -0.90
CA LEU A 359 3.04 -25.06 -2.26
C LEU A 359 3.51 -26.06 -3.31
N THR A 360 4.63 -26.74 -3.08
CA THR A 360 5.11 -27.81 -3.96
C THR A 360 4.07 -28.91 -4.11
N VAL A 361 3.57 -29.45 -2.99
CA VAL A 361 2.59 -30.55 -3.00
C VAL A 361 1.29 -30.11 -3.68
N LEU A 362 0.75 -28.95 -3.32
CA LEU A 362 -0.48 -28.43 -3.90
C LEU A 362 -0.35 -28.18 -5.41
N ALA A 363 0.79 -27.63 -5.86
CA ALA A 363 1.02 -27.35 -7.26
C ALA A 363 1.20 -28.64 -8.09
N LEU A 364 1.88 -29.66 -7.54
CA LEU A 364 1.97 -30.98 -8.18
C LEU A 364 0.60 -31.65 -8.27
N LEU A 365 -0.16 -31.66 -7.18
CA LEU A 365 -1.52 -32.22 -7.18
C LEU A 365 -2.41 -31.49 -8.18
N ALA A 366 -2.39 -30.15 -8.21
CA ALA A 366 -3.16 -29.36 -9.18
C ALA A 366 -2.77 -29.71 -10.63
N SER A 367 -1.49 -29.93 -10.91
CA SER A 367 -1.02 -30.26 -12.26
C SER A 367 -1.59 -31.57 -12.84
N LEU A 368 -2.09 -32.47 -11.98
CA LEU A 368 -2.71 -33.74 -12.40
C LEU A 368 -4.15 -33.55 -12.95
N TRP A 369 -4.79 -32.43 -12.60
CA TRP A 369 -6.21 -32.17 -12.89
C TRP A 369 -6.43 -30.98 -13.83
N LEU A 370 -5.42 -30.16 -14.05
CA LEU A 370 -5.50 -28.95 -14.87
C LEU A 370 -5.25 -29.24 -16.35
N ALA A 371 -5.79 -28.40 -17.24
CA ALA A 371 -5.51 -28.46 -18.67
C ALA A 371 -4.00 -28.27 -18.94
N PRO A 372 -3.43 -28.79 -20.06
CA PRO A 372 -1.98 -28.84 -20.27
C PRO A 372 -1.23 -27.51 -20.04
N ALA A 373 -1.79 -26.39 -20.51
CA ALA A 373 -1.19 -25.07 -20.29
C ALA A 373 -1.18 -24.66 -18.81
N GLN A 374 -2.26 -24.92 -18.08
CA GLN A 374 -2.38 -24.63 -16.64
C GLN A 374 -1.55 -25.61 -15.80
N ALA A 375 -1.46 -26.87 -16.22
CA ALA A 375 -0.61 -27.88 -15.60
C ALA A 375 0.87 -27.51 -15.71
N LEU A 376 1.32 -26.95 -16.84
CA LEU A 376 2.69 -26.46 -17.01
C LEU A 376 3.02 -25.31 -16.04
N VAL A 377 2.07 -24.38 -15.83
CA VAL A 377 2.23 -23.31 -14.83
C VAL A 377 2.33 -23.90 -13.42
N ALA A 378 1.45 -24.84 -13.07
CA ALA A 378 1.49 -25.50 -11.77
C ALA A 378 2.81 -26.28 -11.55
N GLN A 379 3.30 -27.00 -12.56
CA GLN A 379 4.59 -27.68 -12.51
C GLN A 379 5.76 -26.70 -12.36
N SER A 380 5.69 -25.54 -13.03
CA SER A 380 6.71 -24.48 -12.90
C SER A 380 6.73 -23.91 -11.47
N VAL A 381 5.56 -23.70 -10.86
CA VAL A 381 5.44 -23.29 -9.45
C VAL A 381 6.00 -24.35 -8.52
N ALA A 382 5.70 -25.63 -8.76
CA ALA A 382 6.25 -26.75 -7.98
C ALA A 382 7.78 -26.82 -8.08
N ALA A 383 8.33 -26.74 -9.30
CA ALA A 383 9.77 -26.74 -9.54
C ALA A 383 10.46 -25.56 -8.86
N PHE A 384 9.89 -24.35 -8.98
CA PHE A 384 10.39 -23.16 -8.28
C PHE A 384 10.37 -23.35 -6.75
N SER A 385 9.30 -23.92 -6.21
CA SER A 385 9.15 -24.14 -4.77
C SER A 385 10.16 -25.18 -4.24
N LEU A 386 10.43 -26.24 -5.02
CA LEU A 386 11.48 -27.22 -4.73
C LEU A 386 12.88 -26.59 -4.73
N LEU A 387 13.20 -25.78 -5.74
CA LEU A 387 14.46 -25.04 -5.77
C LEU A 387 14.60 -24.08 -4.59
N SER A 388 13.49 -23.47 -4.18
CA SER A 388 13.43 -22.58 -3.03
C SER A 388 13.69 -23.32 -1.71
N LEU A 389 13.20 -24.55 -1.55
CA LEU A 389 13.52 -25.41 -0.41
C LEU A 389 15.02 -25.73 -0.34
N CYS A 390 15.62 -26.08 -1.48
CA CYS A 390 17.07 -26.32 -1.57
C CYS A 390 17.87 -25.06 -1.19
N GLY A 391 17.45 -23.89 -1.70
CA GLY A 391 18.08 -22.60 -1.39
C GLY A 391 18.00 -22.23 0.09
N LEU A 392 16.85 -22.45 0.74
CA LEU A 392 16.69 -22.27 2.19
C LEU A 392 17.63 -23.19 2.96
N GLY A 393 17.68 -24.48 2.60
CA GLY A 393 18.57 -25.45 3.24
C GLY A 393 20.04 -25.02 3.19
N TRP A 394 20.48 -24.42 2.09
CA TRP A 394 21.83 -23.87 1.95
C TRP A 394 22.06 -22.63 2.83
N LEU A 395 21.12 -21.68 2.85
CA LEU A 395 21.20 -20.48 3.69
C LEU A 395 21.35 -20.82 5.18
N PHE A 396 20.65 -21.84 5.68
CA PHE A 396 20.71 -22.23 7.09
C PHE A 396 21.97 -23.01 7.46
N ARG A 397 22.48 -23.87 6.55
CA ARG A 397 23.77 -24.54 6.77
C ARG A 397 24.92 -23.54 6.88
N GLY A 398 24.88 -22.46 6.09
CA GLY A 398 25.89 -21.38 6.16
C GLY A 398 25.87 -20.58 7.46
N GLN A 399 24.70 -20.39 8.08
CA GLN A 399 24.59 -19.64 9.35
C GLN A 399 25.06 -20.46 10.57
N GLN A 400 24.87 -21.78 10.57
CA GLN A 400 25.37 -22.64 11.65
C GLN A 400 26.89 -22.79 11.64
N GLY A 401 27.53 -22.76 10.46
CA GLY A 401 28.99 -22.79 10.35
C GLY A 401 29.70 -21.52 10.85
N ALA A 402 29.05 -20.35 10.74
CA ALA A 402 29.61 -19.07 11.18
C ALA A 402 29.61 -18.88 12.71
N VAL A 403 28.72 -19.57 13.44
CA VAL A 403 28.68 -19.54 14.91
C VAL A 403 29.76 -20.44 15.53
N VAL A 404 30.21 -21.48 14.81
CA VAL A 404 31.25 -22.41 15.29
C VAL A 404 32.66 -21.93 14.95
N ALA A 405 32.83 -21.06 13.95
CA ALA A 405 34.14 -20.50 13.58
C ALA A 405 34.50 -19.18 14.31
N GLY A 406 33.62 -18.68 15.17
CA GLY A 406 33.80 -17.45 15.96
C GLY A 406 33.89 -17.67 17.47
N SER A 407 33.98 -18.93 17.91
CA SER A 407 34.33 -19.36 19.27
C SER A 407 35.72 -19.99 19.25
#